data_AF-A0A7S1D2V1-F1
#
_entry.id   AF-A0A7S1D2V1-F1
#
_cell.length_a   1.000
_cell.length_b   1.000
_cell.length_c   1.000
_cell.angle_alpha   90.00
_cell.angle_beta   90.00
_cell.angle_gamma   90.00
#
_symmetry.space_group_name_H-M   'P 1'
#
loop_
_entity.id
_entity.type
_entity.pdbx_description
1 polymer ?
#
loop_
_entity_poly.entity_id
_entity_poly.type
_entity_poly.pdbx_seq_one_letter_code
_entity_poly.pdbx_strand_id
1 'polypeptide(L)'
;YEKLVMSKNAYDRQVLGIMIAVLSNSSPAVFWALLHILKNEDAYKAVLNEVDSIEPDIKTEGSVHLYSMEKLDSMTTIRAIFWETLRLYFSGFQPRPIMEDLVVELEDNNKYLLKKGSRLMSFPQLLHYDPRTFEKPDTFQWDRFIDPEKKFQLPNGKWVSDPVKSFG
;
A
#
# COMPACT_ATOMS: atom_id res chain seq x y z
N TYR A 1 18.99 20.16 -22.07
CA TYR A 1 19.03 19.54 -20.74
C TYR A 1 20.39 19.78 -20.13
N GLU A 2 20.48 20.58 -19.07
CA GLU A 2 21.73 20.71 -18.30
C GLU A 2 22.02 19.39 -17.58
N LYS A 3 23.26 18.89 -17.69
CA LYS A 3 23.67 17.69 -16.95
C LYS A 3 23.81 18.06 -15.48
N LEU A 4 23.07 17.36 -14.62
CA LEU A 4 23.26 17.43 -13.18
C LEU A 4 24.66 16.90 -12.83
N VAL A 5 25.57 17.77 -12.41
CA VAL A 5 26.93 17.38 -11.98
C VAL A 5 26.92 17.21 -10.46
N MET A 6 26.95 15.96 -9.99
CA MET A 6 27.02 15.63 -8.56
C MET A 6 28.45 15.24 -8.17
N SER A 7 28.87 15.61 -6.96
CA SER A 7 30.10 15.06 -6.38
C SER A 7 29.93 13.57 -6.07
N LYS A 8 31.03 12.81 -6.06
CA LYS A 8 31.00 11.38 -5.71
C LYS A 8 30.30 11.13 -4.35
N ASN A 9 30.61 11.95 -3.35
CA ASN A 9 29.98 11.85 -2.02
C ASN A 9 28.46 12.11 -2.07
N ALA A 10 28.00 13.08 -2.87
CA ALA A 10 26.57 13.32 -3.04
C ALA A 10 25.88 12.14 -3.72
N TYR A 11 26.50 11.56 -4.74
CA TYR A 11 26.02 10.36 -5.41
C TYR A 11 25.91 9.16 -4.45
N ASP A 12 26.98 8.87 -3.70
CA ASP A 12 27.01 7.75 -2.75
C ASP A 12 25.91 7.87 -1.68
N ARG A 13 25.67 9.09 -1.16
CA ARG A 13 24.57 9.35 -0.21
C ARG A 13 23.19 9.19 -0.85
N GLN A 14 23.02 9.58 -2.10
CA GLN A 14 21.76 9.41 -2.82
C GLN A 14 21.46 7.92 -3.04
N VAL A 15 22.45 7.12 -3.44
CA VAL A 15 22.31 5.67 -3.60
C VAL A 15 21.92 5.03 -2.26
N LEU A 16 22.55 5.43 -1.15
CA LEU A 16 22.17 4.97 0.19
C LEU A 16 20.72 5.35 0.53
N GLY A 17 20.30 6.58 0.23
CA GLY A 17 18.92 7.02 0.44
C GLY A 17 17.90 6.18 -0.34
N ILE A 18 18.21 5.83 -1.60
CA ILE A 18 17.36 4.95 -2.42
C ILE A 18 17.31 3.54 -1.82
N MET A 19 18.45 2.98 -1.41
CA MET A 19 18.47 1.65 -0.77
C MET A 19 17.59 1.62 0.48
N ILE A 20 17.67 2.64 1.33
CA ILE A 20 16.81 2.76 2.52
C ILE A 20 15.33 2.84 2.10
N ALA A 21 14.98 3.67 1.13
CA ALA A 21 13.60 3.82 0.67
C ALA A 21 12.99 2.50 0.14
N VAL A 22 13.77 1.72 -0.60
CA VAL A 22 13.34 0.43 -1.17
C VAL A 22 13.18 -0.64 -0.08
N LEU A 23 14.14 -0.75 0.84
CA LEU A 23 14.18 -1.85 1.81
C LEU A 23 13.32 -1.60 3.04
N SER A 24 13.26 -0.36 3.54
CA SER A 24 12.57 -0.02 4.79
C SER A 24 11.07 -0.33 4.77
N ASN A 25 10.43 -0.33 3.60
CA ASN A 25 9.00 -0.60 3.46
C ASN A 25 8.71 -2.02 2.96
N SER A 26 9.47 -2.48 1.95
CA SER A 26 9.21 -3.78 1.32
C SER A 26 9.50 -4.95 2.25
N SER A 27 10.58 -4.88 3.04
CA SER A 27 10.95 -5.95 3.98
C SER A 27 9.89 -6.20 5.06
N PRO A 28 9.40 -5.19 5.82
CA PRO A 28 8.34 -5.42 6.79
C PRO A 28 7.01 -5.81 6.14
N ALA A 29 6.67 -5.28 4.96
CA ALA A 29 5.45 -5.68 4.26
C ALA A 29 5.44 -7.17 3.92
N VAL A 30 6.54 -7.70 3.35
CA VAL A 30 6.66 -9.13 3.06
C VAL A 30 6.65 -9.97 4.35
N PHE A 31 7.35 -9.52 5.40
CA PHE A 31 7.34 -10.21 6.69
C PHE A 31 5.92 -10.39 7.24
N TRP A 32 5.12 -9.32 7.28
CA TRP A 32 3.76 -9.38 7.81
C TRP A 32 2.82 -10.22 6.94
N ALA A 33 2.94 -10.11 5.61
CA ALA A 33 2.16 -10.93 4.69
C ALA A 33 2.43 -12.43 4.89
N LEU A 34 3.71 -12.83 4.93
CA LEU A 34 4.10 -14.22 5.18
C LEU A 34 3.67 -14.70 6.56
N LEU A 35 3.78 -13.87 7.59
CA LEU A 35 3.33 -14.23 8.94
C LEU A 35 1.84 -14.58 8.96
N HIS A 36 1.00 -13.79 8.28
CA HIS A 36 -0.45 -14.04 8.24
C HIS A 36 -0.83 -15.20 7.35
N ILE A 37 -0.12 -15.40 6.23
CA ILE A 37 -0.26 -16.59 5.39
C ILE A 37 0.02 -17.84 6.24
N LEU A 38 1.15 -17.89 6.93
CA LEU A 38 1.57 -19.08 7.69
C LEU A 38 0.73 -19.34 8.94
N LYS A 39 0.09 -18.30 9.50
CA LYS A 39 -0.79 -18.42 10.67
C LYS A 39 -2.22 -18.86 10.33
N ASN A 40 -2.65 -18.71 9.07
CA ASN A 40 -4.02 -18.96 8.65
C ASN A 40 -4.03 -20.08 7.60
N GLU A 41 -4.54 -21.26 7.97
CA GLU A 41 -4.56 -22.44 7.10
C GLU A 41 -5.34 -22.22 5.80
N ASP A 42 -6.46 -21.47 5.86
CA ASP A 42 -7.28 -21.17 4.68
C ASP A 42 -6.54 -20.23 3.72
N ALA A 43 -5.89 -19.19 4.27
CA ALA A 43 -5.06 -18.28 3.48
C ALA A 43 -3.88 -19.01 2.84
N TYR A 44 -3.21 -19.90 3.59
CA TYR A 44 -2.11 -20.72 3.09
C TYR A 44 -2.55 -21.61 1.93
N LYS A 45 -3.66 -22.34 2.08
CA LYS A 45 -4.22 -23.19 1.01
C LYS A 45 -4.64 -22.37 -0.21
N ALA A 46 -5.27 -21.21 -0.01
CA ALA A 46 -5.69 -20.35 -1.10
C ALA A 46 -4.49 -19.83 -1.91
N VAL A 47 -3.40 -19.42 -1.22
CA VAL A 47 -2.16 -18.99 -1.88
C VAL A 47 -1.50 -20.13 -2.64
N LEU A 48 -1.40 -21.33 -2.06
CA LEU A 48 -0.83 -22.49 -2.76
C LEU A 48 -1.64 -22.82 -4.02
N ASN A 49 -2.97 -22.89 -3.91
CA ASN A 49 -3.83 -23.15 -5.06
C ASN A 49 -3.66 -22.09 -6.17
N GLU A 50 -3.51 -20.82 -5.79
CA GLU A 50 -3.26 -19.74 -6.75
C GLU A 50 -1.90 -19.88 -7.44
N VAL A 51 -0.84 -20.22 -6.71
CA VAL A 51 0.49 -20.49 -7.28
C VAL A 51 0.45 -21.70 -8.21
N ASP A 52 -0.15 -22.81 -7.78
CA ASP A 52 -0.28 -24.04 -8.56
C ASP A 52 -1.10 -23.80 -9.83
N SER A 53 -2.07 -22.87 -9.80
CA SER A 53 -2.90 -22.54 -10.98
C SER A 53 -2.13 -21.84 -12.10
N ILE A 54 -1.06 -21.10 -11.77
CA ILE A 54 -0.24 -20.38 -12.75
C ILE A 54 1.01 -21.17 -13.15
N GLU A 55 1.39 -22.19 -12.37
CA GLU A 55 2.56 -23.03 -12.62
C GLU A 55 2.62 -23.63 -14.04
N PRO A 56 1.52 -24.14 -14.63
CA PRO A 56 1.56 -24.72 -15.97
C PRO A 56 1.99 -23.75 -17.08
N ASP A 57 1.83 -22.45 -16.85
CA ASP A 57 2.16 -21.39 -17.82
C ASP A 57 3.59 -20.85 -17.63
N ILE A 58 4.33 -21.32 -16.62
CA ILE A 58 5.68 -20.87 -16.32
C ILE A 58 6.67 -21.53 -17.27
N LYS A 59 7.37 -20.70 -18.05
CA LYS A 59 8.53 -21.18 -18.82
C LYS A 59 9.70 -21.38 -17.87
N THR A 60 10.23 -22.59 -17.83
CA THR A 60 11.41 -22.92 -17.03
C THR A 60 12.63 -23.09 -17.93
N GLU A 61 13.62 -22.23 -17.76
CA GLU A 61 14.91 -22.28 -18.45
C GLU A 61 15.99 -22.71 -17.45
N GLY A 62 16.26 -24.02 -17.37
CA GLY A 62 17.18 -24.58 -16.38
C GLY A 62 16.64 -24.42 -14.96
N SER A 63 17.31 -23.61 -14.13
CA SER A 63 16.87 -23.28 -12.76
C SER A 63 16.09 -21.96 -12.67
N VAL A 64 15.78 -21.32 -13.80
CA VAL A 64 15.10 -20.03 -13.85
C VAL A 64 13.64 -20.23 -14.25
N HIS A 65 12.73 -19.75 -13.41
CA HIS A 65 11.30 -19.67 -13.72
C HIS A 65 10.98 -18.27 -14.26
N LEU A 66 10.38 -18.20 -15.45
CA LEU A 66 9.99 -16.96 -16.10
C LEU A 66 8.49 -16.72 -15.92
N TYR A 67 8.17 -15.61 -15.24
CA TYR A 67 6.80 -15.15 -15.02
C TYR A 67 6.50 -13.97 -15.95
N SER A 68 5.32 -13.96 -16.57
CA SER A 68 4.82 -12.76 -17.23
C SER A 68 4.16 -11.82 -16.22
N MET A 69 4.26 -10.51 -16.45
CA MET A 69 3.61 -9.52 -15.57
C MET A 69 2.10 -9.71 -15.53
N GLU A 70 1.47 -10.06 -16.67
CA GLU A 70 0.04 -10.36 -16.75
C GLU A 70 -0.38 -11.50 -15.80
N LYS A 71 0.45 -12.55 -15.67
CA LYS A 71 0.15 -13.67 -14.77
C LYS A 71 0.35 -13.30 -13.30
N LEU A 72 1.36 -12.48 -13.00
CA LEU A 72 1.53 -11.94 -11.65
C LEU A 72 0.36 -11.02 -11.28
N ASP A 73 -0.12 -10.21 -12.22
CA ASP A 73 -1.27 -9.31 -12.01
C ASP A 73 -2.60 -10.08 -11.83
N SER A 74 -2.70 -11.31 -12.38
CA SER A 74 -3.86 -12.17 -12.17
C SER A 74 -3.91 -12.85 -10.80
N MET A 75 -2.86 -12.75 -9.98
CA MET A 75 -2.80 -13.37 -8.64
C MET A 75 -3.61 -12.57 -7.61
N THR A 76 -4.92 -12.81 -7.60
CA THR A 76 -5.89 -12.08 -6.77
C THR A 76 -5.73 -12.28 -5.26
N THR A 77 -5.37 -13.48 -4.81
CA THR A 77 -5.26 -13.87 -3.40
C THR A 77 -4.03 -13.24 -2.77
N ILE A 78 -2.87 -13.40 -3.39
CA ILE A 78 -1.63 -12.75 -2.95
C ILE A 78 -1.81 -11.23 -2.95
N ARG A 79 -2.42 -10.66 -4.00
CA ARG A 79 -2.74 -9.23 -4.06
C ARG A 79 -3.62 -8.82 -2.89
N ALA A 80 -4.69 -9.55 -2.60
CA ALA A 80 -5.61 -9.23 -1.50
C ALA A 80 -4.93 -9.25 -0.12
N ILE A 81 -4.12 -10.28 0.14
CA ILE A 81 -3.30 -10.43 1.34
C ILE A 81 -2.31 -9.26 1.48
N PHE A 82 -1.67 -8.86 0.39
CA PHE A 82 -0.74 -7.73 0.40
C PHE A 82 -1.46 -6.42 0.71
N TRP A 83 -2.64 -6.16 0.14
CA TRP A 83 -3.45 -4.98 0.46
C TRP A 83 -3.93 -4.96 1.90
N GLU A 84 -4.35 -6.10 2.46
CA GLU A 84 -4.72 -6.19 3.87
C GLU A 84 -3.52 -5.99 4.81
N THR A 85 -2.35 -6.48 4.41
CA THR A 85 -1.09 -6.25 5.12
C THR A 85 -0.77 -4.76 5.14
N LEU A 86 -0.87 -4.09 3.99
CA LEU A 86 -0.64 -2.64 3.91
C LEU A 86 -1.67 -1.85 4.71
N ARG A 87 -2.95 -2.25 4.72
CA ARG A 87 -3.99 -1.59 5.53
C ARG A 87 -3.63 -1.60 7.02
N LEU A 88 -3.17 -2.75 7.54
CA LEU A 88 -2.88 -2.89 8.97
C LEU A 88 -1.53 -2.28 9.36
N TYR A 89 -0.49 -2.54 8.57
CA TYR A 89 0.89 -2.28 9.02
C TYR A 89 1.52 -1.03 8.42
N PHE A 90 0.92 -0.43 7.39
CA PHE A 90 1.42 0.84 6.89
C PHE A 90 1.13 1.97 7.89
N SER A 91 2.19 2.65 8.30
CA SER A 91 2.13 3.85 9.12
C SER A 91 2.99 4.93 8.49
N GLY A 92 2.37 5.75 7.64
CA GLY A 92 3.00 6.89 7.00
C GLY A 92 2.13 8.14 7.08
N PHE A 93 2.78 9.31 7.07
CA PHE A 93 2.13 10.60 6.94
C PHE A 93 2.59 11.26 5.64
N GLN A 94 1.69 12.01 4.99
CA GLN A 94 2.02 12.70 3.74
C GLN A 94 2.02 14.21 4.03
N PRO A 95 3.19 14.82 4.28
CA PRO A 95 3.27 16.23 4.60
C PRO A 95 3.14 17.09 3.32
N ARG A 96 2.33 18.15 3.41
CA ARG A 96 2.21 19.21 2.42
C ARG A 96 2.55 20.55 3.08
N PRO A 97 3.64 21.23 2.67
CA PRO A 97 3.95 22.55 3.18
C PRO A 97 2.96 23.59 2.66
N ILE A 98 2.50 24.48 3.53
CA ILE A 98 1.60 25.57 3.18
C ILE A 98 2.43 26.79 2.76
N MET A 99 2.42 27.09 1.47
CA MET A 99 3.28 28.12 0.87
C MET A 99 2.71 29.54 1.01
N GLU A 100 1.40 29.65 1.19
CA GLU A 100 0.64 30.87 1.38
C GLU A 100 -0.58 30.62 2.27
N ASP A 101 -1.13 31.66 2.89
CA ASP A 101 -2.35 31.54 3.70
C ASP A 101 -3.50 31.02 2.82
N LEU A 102 -4.08 29.87 3.17
CA LEU A 102 -5.11 29.18 2.41
C LEU A 102 -6.31 28.89 3.31
N VAL A 103 -7.52 29.21 2.87
CA VAL A 103 -8.74 28.77 3.54
C VAL A 103 -9.20 27.46 2.90
N VAL A 104 -9.33 26.41 3.73
CA VAL A 104 -9.91 25.12 3.33
C VAL A 104 -11.31 25.02 3.90
N GLU A 105 -12.28 24.66 3.06
CA GLU A 105 -13.66 24.38 3.45
C GLU A 105 -13.87 22.85 3.46
N LEU A 106 -14.41 22.34 4.57
CA LEU A 106 -14.74 20.92 4.72
C LEU A 106 -16.21 20.66 4.32
N GLU A 107 -16.58 19.39 4.20
CA GLU A 107 -17.93 18.96 3.80
C GLU A 107 -19.04 19.42 4.77
N ASP A 108 -18.70 19.74 6.02
CA ASP A 108 -19.60 20.30 7.02
C ASP A 108 -19.72 21.84 6.95
N ASN A 109 -19.19 22.45 5.87
CA ASN A 109 -19.08 23.90 5.63
C ASN A 109 -18.19 24.65 6.63
N ASN A 110 -17.45 23.95 7.50
CA ASN A 110 -16.47 24.60 8.37
C ASN A 110 -15.26 25.06 7.57
N LYS A 111 -14.80 26.28 7.85
CA LYS A 111 -13.66 26.91 7.17
C LYS A 111 -12.46 27.01 8.08
N TYR A 112 -11.32 26.53 7.62
CA TYR A 112 -10.07 26.50 8.37
C TYR A 112 -9.01 27.30 7.62
N LEU A 113 -8.42 28.28 8.31
CA LEU A 113 -7.29 29.04 7.79
C LEU A 113 -5.99 28.27 8.06
N LEU A 114 -5.37 27.78 6.99
CA LEU A 114 -4.04 27.21 7.00
C LEU A 114 -3.02 28.34 6.78
N LYS A 115 -2.18 28.59 7.78
CA LYS A 115 -1.19 29.67 7.73
C LYS A 115 0.04 29.29 6.91
N LYS A 116 0.57 30.25 6.15
CA LYS A 116 1.88 30.14 5.50
C LYS A 116 2.94 29.68 6.50
N GLY A 117 3.75 28.70 6.09
CA GLY A 117 4.81 28.12 6.91
C GLY A 117 4.36 26.95 7.80
N SER A 118 3.06 26.69 7.90
CA SER A 118 2.53 25.46 8.52
C SER A 118 2.66 24.25 7.58
N ARG A 119 2.31 23.06 8.09
CA ARG A 119 2.26 21.81 7.31
C ARG A 119 0.91 21.14 7.52
N LEU A 120 0.27 20.75 6.43
CA LEU A 120 -0.86 19.82 6.44
C LEU A 120 -0.32 18.39 6.38
N MET A 121 -0.79 17.51 7.27
CA MET A 121 -0.39 16.10 7.29
C MET A 121 -1.65 15.23 7.22
N SER A 122 -1.75 14.39 6.20
CA SER A 122 -2.71 13.29 6.19
C SER A 122 -2.12 12.09 6.94
N PHE A 123 -2.99 11.37 7.65
CA PHE A 123 -2.61 10.12 8.32
C PHE A 123 -3.60 9.01 7.94
N PRO A 124 -3.37 8.33 6.80
CA PRO A 124 -4.28 7.31 6.26
C PRO A 124 -4.63 6.17 7.21
N GLN A 125 -3.73 5.87 8.15
CA GLN A 125 -3.93 4.77 9.09
C GLN A 125 -5.20 4.95 9.93
N LEU A 126 -5.64 6.19 10.20
CA LEU A 126 -6.93 6.44 10.88
C LEU A 126 -8.12 5.88 10.08
N LEU A 127 -8.10 6.04 8.76
CA LEU A 127 -9.12 5.48 7.89
C LEU A 127 -8.99 3.95 7.81
N HIS A 128 -7.76 3.44 7.77
CA HIS A 128 -7.48 2.01 7.67
C HIS A 128 -8.05 1.23 8.85
N TYR A 129 -8.10 1.83 10.03
CA TYR A 129 -8.67 1.26 11.24
C TYR A 129 -10.12 1.70 11.54
N ASP A 130 -10.77 2.43 10.63
CA ASP A 130 -12.12 2.92 10.87
C ASP A 130 -13.18 1.81 10.69
N PRO A 131 -13.94 1.44 11.74
CA PRO A 131 -14.95 0.39 11.65
C PRO A 131 -16.13 0.74 10.74
N ARG A 132 -16.32 2.02 10.38
CA ARG A 132 -17.32 2.45 9.40
C ARG A 132 -16.92 2.07 7.97
N THR A 133 -15.62 1.94 7.72
CA THR A 133 -15.06 1.57 6.41
C THR A 133 -14.75 0.08 6.33
N PHE A 134 -14.19 -0.49 7.40
CA PHE A 134 -13.71 -1.87 7.44
C PHE A 134 -14.34 -2.65 8.60
N GLU A 135 -15.08 -3.71 8.28
CA GLU A 135 -15.55 -4.64 9.31
C GLU A 135 -14.36 -5.29 10.04
N LYS A 136 -14.42 -5.34 11.38
CA LYS A 136 -13.33 -5.83 12.26
C LYS A 136 -11.98 -5.24 11.86
N PRO A 137 -11.81 -3.90 11.98
CA PRO A 137 -10.66 -3.20 11.43
C PRO A 137 -9.32 -3.64 12.06
N ASP A 138 -9.34 -4.10 13.31
CA ASP A 138 -8.14 -4.58 14.01
C ASP A 138 -7.75 -6.02 13.65
N THR A 139 -8.55 -6.70 12.82
CA THR A 139 -8.34 -8.10 12.45
C THR A 139 -7.87 -8.22 11.01
N PHE A 140 -6.86 -9.07 10.80
CA PHE A 140 -6.40 -9.45 9.47
C PHE A 140 -7.44 -10.35 8.78
N GLN A 141 -7.95 -9.91 7.63
CA GLN A 141 -8.86 -10.68 6.76
C GLN A 141 -8.22 -10.86 5.39
N TRP A 142 -7.71 -12.07 5.12
CA TRP A 142 -6.94 -12.38 3.91
C TRP A 142 -7.74 -12.19 2.61
N ASP A 143 -9.06 -12.34 2.69
CA ASP A 143 -10.02 -12.28 1.59
C ASP A 143 -10.67 -10.89 1.41
N ARG A 144 -10.32 -9.90 2.24
CA ARG A 144 -10.99 -8.60 2.29
C ARG A 144 -11.06 -7.90 0.94
N PHE A 145 -10.04 -8.07 0.11
CA PHE A 145 -9.83 -7.41 -1.18
C PHE A 145 -9.80 -8.38 -2.38
N ILE A 146 -10.33 -9.60 -2.21
CA ILE A 146 -10.39 -10.60 -3.29
C ILE A 146 -11.33 -10.14 -4.41
N ASP A 147 -12.52 -9.69 -4.05
CA ASP A 147 -13.51 -9.19 -5.01
C ASP A 147 -13.07 -7.80 -5.54
N PRO A 148 -12.73 -7.66 -6.84
CA PRO A 148 -12.30 -6.39 -7.42
C PRO A 148 -13.44 -5.37 -7.53
N GLU A 149 -14.70 -5.81 -7.52
CA GLU A 149 -15.88 -4.93 -7.60
C GLU A 149 -16.33 -4.44 -6.23
N LYS A 150 -15.76 -4.99 -5.15
CA LYS A 150 -16.08 -4.61 -3.79
C LYS A 150 -15.74 -3.13 -3.57
N LYS A 151 -16.75 -2.39 -3.09
CA LYS A 151 -16.60 -0.99 -2.69
C LYS A 151 -16.62 -0.87 -1.18
N PHE A 152 -15.94 0.14 -0.70
CA PHE A 152 -15.85 0.50 0.70
C PHE A 152 -16.47 1.86 0.90
N GLN A 153 -17.34 1.97 1.91
CA GLN A 153 -17.94 3.24 2.27
C GLN A 153 -17.00 3.99 3.22
N LEU A 154 -16.62 5.20 2.86
CA LEU A 154 -15.86 6.09 3.72
C LEU A 154 -16.74 6.68 4.83
N PRO A 155 -16.15 7.25 5.90
CA PRO A 155 -16.90 7.89 6.99
C PRO A 155 -17.89 8.98 6.56
N ASN A 156 -17.65 9.63 5.42
CA ASN A 156 -18.54 10.63 4.84
C ASN A 156 -19.64 10.04 3.94
N GLY A 157 -19.78 8.72 3.89
CA GLY A 157 -20.79 8.02 3.10
C GLY A 157 -20.42 7.78 1.64
N LYS A 158 -19.28 8.31 1.16
CA LYS A 158 -18.80 8.10 -0.22
C LYS A 158 -18.28 6.69 -0.41
N TRP A 159 -18.64 6.06 -1.52
CA TRP A 159 -18.13 4.74 -1.90
C TRP A 159 -16.87 4.85 -2.77
N VAL A 160 -15.85 4.06 -2.44
CA VAL A 160 -14.58 3.97 -3.19
C VAL A 160 -14.18 2.51 -3.43
N SER A 161 -13.51 2.23 -4.54
CA SER A 161 -12.93 0.91 -4.82
C SER A 161 -11.58 0.71 -4.11
N ASP A 162 -10.82 1.79 -3.91
CA ASP A 162 -9.50 1.74 -3.29
C ASP A 162 -9.44 2.63 -2.02
N PRO A 163 -9.78 2.07 -0.84
CA PRO A 163 -9.73 2.79 0.43
C PRO A 163 -8.34 2.78 1.09
N VAL A 164 -7.40 1.95 0.63
CA VAL A 164 -6.07 1.80 1.26
C VAL A 164 -5.10 2.79 0.62
N LYS A 165 -4.51 3.66 1.42
CA LYS A 165 -3.63 4.77 0.97
C LYS A 165 -2.24 4.64 1.57
N SER A 166 -1.53 3.61 1.13
CA SER A 166 -0.20 3.26 1.64
C SER A 166 0.96 3.77 0.78
N PHE A 167 0.69 4.30 -0.42
CA PHE A 167 1.74 4.73 -1.36
C PHE A 167 1.67 6.20 -1.80
N GLY A 168 0.67 6.97 -1.35
CA GLY A 168 0.37 8.26 -1.98
C GLY A 168 -1.10 8.41 -2.26
#